data_AF-A0AAU7V6S4-F1
#
_entry.id   AF-A0AAU7V6S4-F1
#
_cell.length_a   1.000
_cell.length_b   1.000
_cell.length_c   1.000
_cell.angle_alpha   90.00
_cell.angle_beta   90.00
_cell.angle_gamma   90.00
#
_symmetry.space_group_name_H-M   'P 1'
#
loop_
_entity.id
_entity.type
_entity.pdbx_description
1 polymer ?
#
loop_
_entity_poly.entity_id
_entity_poly.type
_entity_poly.pdbx_seq_one_letter_code
_entity_poly.pdbx_strand_id
1 'polypeptide(L)'
;MIILALAAGILGLVVSAVLRRSTKPPTGGIVDDRFIYLSLPGFSLFLLGVGLLGLTVPLATHALGLVATVGAGLVAAVGAVLSVWGLFARSVPGWAKPR
;
A
#
# COMPACT_ATOMS: atom_id res chain seq x y z
N MET A 1 12.67 -13.77 1.57
CA MET A 1 11.45 -13.11 2.10
C MET A 1 11.30 -11.66 1.62
N ILE A 2 12.34 -10.82 1.69
CA ILE A 2 12.31 -9.41 1.24
C ILE A 2 11.86 -9.24 -0.23
N ILE A 3 12.41 -10.05 -1.15
CA ILE A 3 12.09 -9.99 -2.58
C ILE A 3 10.60 -10.30 -2.83
N LEU A 4 10.02 -11.24 -2.08
CA LEU A 4 8.60 -11.58 -2.19
C LEU A 4 7.71 -10.43 -1.72
N ALA A 5 8.09 -9.73 -0.63
CA ALA A 5 7.36 -8.55 -0.14
C ALA A 5 7.40 -7.39 -1.15
N LEU A 6 8.57 -7.12 -1.75
CA LEU A 6 8.71 -6.13 -2.82
C LEU A 6 7.86 -6.49 -4.04
N ALA A 7 7.98 -7.73 -4.53
CA ALA A 7 7.23 -8.19 -5.69
C ALA A 7 5.72 -8.14 -5.44
N ALA A 8 5.25 -8.60 -4.28
CA ALA A 8 3.83 -8.54 -3.91
C ALA A 8 3.34 -7.10 -3.74
N GLY A 9 4.14 -6.21 -3.16
CA GLY A 9 3.82 -4.79 -3.04
C GLY A 9 3.68 -4.10 -4.40
N ILE A 10 4.61 -4.34 -5.32
CA ILE A 10 4.53 -3.80 -6.69
C ILE A 10 3.33 -4.37 -7.43
N LEU A 11 3.15 -5.69 -7.40
CA LEU A 11 2.04 -6.36 -8.08
C LEU A 11 0.68 -5.86 -7.55
N GLY A 12 0.55 -5.71 -6.22
CA GLY A 12 -0.65 -5.19 -5.59
C GLY A 12 -0.95 -3.74 -5.96
N LEU A 13 0.07 -2.88 -6.09
CA LEU A 13 -0.09 -1.51 -6.59
C LEU A 13 -0.57 -1.49 -8.05
N VAL A 14 0.01 -2.34 -8.90
CA VAL A 14 -0.39 -2.48 -10.32
C VAL A 14 -1.84 -2.95 -10.40
N VAL A 15 -2.21 -4.00 -9.67
CA VAL A 15 -3.58 -4.52 -9.62
C VAL A 15 -4.55 -3.46 -9.11
N SER A 16 -4.18 -2.70 -8.05
CA SER A 16 -5.00 -1.59 -7.55
C SER A 16 -5.21 -0.51 -8.63
N ALA A 17 -4.15 -0.13 -9.36
CA ALA A 17 -4.25 0.85 -10.44
C ALA A 17 -5.13 0.36 -11.60
N VAL A 18 -5.05 -0.92 -11.95
CA VAL A 18 -5.92 -1.54 -12.97
C VAL A 18 -7.37 -1.56 -12.51
N LEU A 19 -7.64 -2.03 -11.28
CA LEU A 19 -9.01 -2.10 -10.73
C LEU A 19 -9.67 -0.72 -10.67
N ARG A 20 -8.93 0.32 -10.30
CA ARG A 20 -9.39 1.72 -10.30
C ARG A 20 -9.80 2.24 -11.68
N ARG A 21 -9.17 1.74 -12.75
CA ARG A 21 -9.50 2.11 -14.14
C ARG A 21 -10.64 1.28 -14.71
N SER A 22 -10.79 0.03 -14.26
CA SER A 22 -11.68 -0.95 -14.90
C SER A 22 -13.09 -1.03 -14.31
N THR A 23 -13.39 -0.46 -13.14
CA THR A 23 -14.67 -0.71 -12.45
C THR A 23 -15.55 0.52 -12.29
N LYS A 24 -16.74 0.48 -12.93
CA LYS A 24 -17.97 0.85 -12.22
C LYS A 24 -18.07 -0.13 -11.03
N PRO A 25 -18.22 0.34 -9.79
CA PRO A 25 -18.10 -0.54 -8.63
C PRO A 25 -19.19 -1.62 -8.69
N PRO A 26 -18.84 -2.91 -8.53
CA PRO A 26 -19.82 -3.98 -8.48
C PRO A 26 -20.68 -3.80 -7.22
N THR A 27 -21.90 -3.30 -7.39
CA THR A 27 -22.90 -3.25 -6.33
C THR A 27 -23.20 -4.67 -5.87
N GLY A 28 -22.65 -5.06 -4.72
CA GLY A 28 -23.07 -6.28 -3.99
C GLY A 28 -22.04 -7.40 -3.84
N GLY A 29 -20.73 -7.16 -4.01
CA GLY A 29 -19.69 -8.17 -3.78
C GLY A 29 -18.76 -7.88 -2.59
N ILE A 30 -18.07 -8.92 -2.08
CA ILE A 30 -17.01 -8.87 -1.04
C ILE A 30 -15.91 -7.83 -1.37
N VAL A 31 -15.76 -7.48 -2.65
CA VAL A 31 -14.91 -6.39 -3.13
C VAL A 31 -15.67 -5.07 -2.99
N ASP A 32 -15.83 -4.63 -1.75
CA ASP A 32 -16.39 -3.32 -1.40
C ASP A 32 -15.44 -2.21 -1.88
N ASP A 33 -15.94 -1.01 -2.19
CA ASP A 33 -15.15 0.13 -2.67
C ASP A 33 -13.91 0.38 -1.78
N ARG A 34 -14.05 0.11 -0.48
CA ARG A 34 -12.99 0.25 0.52
C ARG A 34 -11.80 -0.65 0.23
N PHE A 35 -12.03 -1.86 -0.27
CA PHE A 35 -10.96 -2.78 -0.61
C PHE A 35 -10.13 -2.25 -1.78
N ILE A 36 -10.79 -1.82 -2.86
CA ILE A 36 -10.13 -1.33 -4.09
C ILE A 36 -9.38 -0.01 -3.81
N TYR A 37 -10.01 0.90 -3.07
CA TYR A 37 -9.51 2.27 -2.94
C TYR A 37 -8.65 2.51 -1.70
N LEU A 38 -8.72 1.66 -0.66
CA LEU A 38 -7.96 1.83 0.58
C LEU A 38 -7.17 0.57 0.95
N SER A 39 -7.83 -0.57 1.14
CA SER A 39 -7.18 -1.74 1.74
C SER A 39 -6.07 -2.32 0.86
N LEU A 40 -6.37 -2.59 -0.41
CA LEU A 40 -5.43 -3.16 -1.38
C LEU A 40 -4.23 -2.23 -1.64
N PRO A 41 -4.39 -0.93 -1.98
CA PRO A 41 -3.25 -0.04 -2.13
C PRO A 41 -2.48 0.15 -0.82
N GLY A 42 -3.16 0.21 0.32
CA GLY A 42 -2.52 0.25 1.64
C GLY A 42 -1.65 -0.97 1.89
N PHE A 43 -2.16 -2.18 1.62
CA PHE A 43 -1.45 -3.42 1.90
C PHE A 43 -0.24 -3.56 0.99
N SER A 44 -0.39 -3.08 -0.25
CA SER A 44 0.67 -3.03 -1.24
C SER A 44 1.79 -2.07 -0.83
N LEU A 45 1.45 -0.87 -0.35
CA LEU A 45 2.41 0.09 0.21
C LEU A 45 3.10 -0.45 1.47
N PHE A 46 2.35 -1.14 2.33
CA PHE A 46 2.91 -1.77 3.52
C PHE A 46 3.97 -2.81 3.15
N LEU A 47 3.64 -3.74 2.25
CA LEU A 47 4.57 -4.77 1.77
C LEU A 47 5.78 -4.16 1.06
N LEU A 48 5.56 -3.13 0.25
CA LEU A 48 6.64 -2.38 -0.41
C LEU A 48 7.56 -1.74 0.63
N GLY A 49 7.01 -1.04 1.63
CA GLY A 49 7.77 -0.39 2.69
C GLY A 49 8.56 -1.38 3.53
N VAL A 50 7.96 -2.50 3.93
CA VAL A 50 8.65 -3.58 4.66
C VAL A 50 9.76 -4.20 3.80
N GLY A 51 9.51 -4.39 2.50
CA GLY A 51 10.51 -4.83 1.55
C GLY A 51 11.68 -3.86 1.43
N LEU A 52 11.42 -2.56 1.34
CA LEU A 52 12.44 -1.51 1.29
C LEU A 52 13.21 -1.38 2.60
N LEU A 53 12.56 -1.56 3.76
CA LEU A 53 13.24 -1.60 5.06
C LEU A 53 14.26 -2.73 5.10
N GLY A 54 13.90 -3.92 4.62
CA GLY A 54 14.83 -5.05 4.53
C GLY A 54 16.08 -4.77 3.67
N LEU A 55 15.98 -3.87 2.69
CA LEU A 55 17.12 -3.46 1.85
C LEU A 55 17.92 -2.30 2.45
N THR A 56 17.27 -1.39 3.16
CA THR A 56 17.86 -0.11 3.58
C THR A 56 18.41 -0.14 5.00
N VAL A 57 17.85 -0.96 5.91
CA VAL A 57 18.33 -1.09 7.30
C VAL A 57 19.82 -1.45 7.39
N PRO A 58 20.36 -2.39 6.58
CA PRO A 58 21.80 -2.68 6.59
C PRO A 58 22.68 -1.50 6.17
N LEU A 59 22.12 -0.53 5.42
CA LEU A 59 22.81 0.66 4.92
C LEU A 59 22.67 1.86 5.85
N ALA A 60 21.89 1.76 6.95
CA ALA A 60 21.57 2.86 7.85
C ALA A 60 22.77 3.41 8.65
N THR A 61 23.96 2.83 8.48
CA THR A 61 25.22 3.32 9.01
C THR A 61 25.71 4.61 8.34
N HIS A 62 25.19 4.95 7.14
CA HIS A 62 25.49 6.19 6.43
C HIS A 62 24.24 7.07 6.33
N ALA A 63 24.44 8.39 6.24
CA ALA A 63 23.35 9.37 6.20
C ALA A 63 22.31 9.08 5.10
N LEU A 64 22.75 8.71 3.89
CA LEU A 64 21.86 8.34 2.79
C LEU A 64 21.06 7.06 3.08
N GLY A 65 21.68 6.07 3.72
CA GLY A 65 20.99 4.84 4.09
C GLY A 65 19.97 5.07 5.21
N LEU A 66 20.29 5.91 6.20
CA LEU A 66 19.36 6.30 7.26
C LEU A 66 18.12 6.99 6.67
N VAL A 67 18.32 7.95 5.77
CA VAL A 67 17.21 8.64 5.07
C VAL A 67 16.37 7.63 4.30
N ALA A 68 16.99 6.68 3.59
CA ALA A 68 16.28 5.64 2.86
C ALA A 68 15.48 4.72 3.80
N THR A 69 16.02 4.36 4.97
CA THR A 69 15.31 3.58 5.99
C THR A 69 14.11 4.33 6.57
N VAL A 70 14.27 5.62 6.88
CA VAL A 70 13.18 6.45 7.38
C VAL A 70 12.09 6.59 6.31
N GLY A 71 12.46 6.84 5.05
CA GLY A 71 11.53 6.89 3.92
C GLY A 71 10.77 5.57 3.73
N ALA A 72 11.47 4.44 3.76
CA ALA A 72 10.87 3.12 3.68
C ALA A 72 9.90 2.84 4.85
N GLY A 73 10.28 3.28 6.06
CA GLY A 73 9.43 3.19 7.26
C GLY A 73 8.16 4.03 7.14
N LEU A 74 8.25 5.24 6.60
CA LEU A 74 7.08 6.09 6.34
C LEU A 74 6.15 5.44 5.31
N VAL A 75 6.69 4.86 4.24
CA VAL A 75 5.89 4.12 3.23
C VAL A 75 5.16 2.94 3.89
N ALA A 76 5.85 2.16 4.74
CA ALA A 76 5.24 1.06 5.47
C ALA A 76 4.13 1.54 6.42
N ALA A 77 4.38 2.61 7.17
CA ALA A 77 3.43 3.18 8.12
C ALA A 77 2.17 3.70 7.43
N VAL A 78 2.33 4.47 6.33
CA VAL A 78 1.21 4.94 5.51
C VAL A 78 0.42 3.75 4.94
N GLY A 79 1.11 2.73 4.43
CA GLY A 79 0.47 1.52 3.95
C GLY A 79 -0.37 0.82 5.03
N ALA A 80 0.19 0.63 6.22
CA ALA A 80 -0.50 0.02 7.35
C ALA A 80 -1.75 0.82 7.75
N VAL A 81 -1.62 2.15 7.86
CA VAL A 81 -2.75 3.04 8.18
C VAL A 81 -3.85 2.92 7.13
N LEU A 82 -3.50 2.93 5.85
CA LEU A 82 -4.48 2.80 4.75
C LEU A 82 -5.14 1.41 4.73
N SER A 83 -4.39 0.34 5.02
CA SER A 83 -4.95 -1.01 5.15
C SER A 83 -5.96 -1.10 6.28
N VAL A 84 -5.58 -0.65 7.47
CA VAL A 84 -6.46 -0.65 8.65
C VAL A 84 -7.67 0.23 8.38
N TRP A 85 -7.47 1.43 7.85
CA TRP A 85 -8.57 2.32 7.52
C TRP A 85 -9.50 1.72 6.46
N GLY A 86 -8.98 1.06 5.42
CA GLY A 86 -9.80 0.37 4.43
C GLY A 86 -10.64 -0.78 5.02
N LEU A 87 -10.13 -1.48 6.02
CA LEU A 87 -10.86 -2.56 6.70
C LEU A 87 -11.96 -2.03 7.64
N PHE A 88 -11.74 -0.90 8.31
CA PHE A 88 -12.64 -0.38 9.35
C PHE A 88 -13.41 0.89 8.98
N ALA A 89 -13.12 1.55 7.86
CA ALA A 89 -13.86 2.74 7.41
C ALA A 89 -15.33 2.40 7.21
N ARG A 90 -16.25 3.28 7.63
CA ARG A 90 -17.68 3.16 7.27
C ARG A 90 -17.96 3.57 5.82
N SER A 91 -17.13 4.44 5.25
CA SER A 91 -17.27 4.98 3.90
C SER A 91 -15.91 5.30 3.30
N VAL A 92 -15.78 5.14 1.98
CA VAL A 92 -14.57 5.58 1.26
C VAL A 92 -14.52 7.11 1.22
N PRO A 93 -13.44 7.75 1.69
CA PRO A 93 -13.32 9.19 1.70
C PRO A 93 -13.22 9.75 0.28
N GLY A 94 -13.75 10.96 0.07
CA GLY A 94 -13.91 11.54 -1.27
C GLY A 94 -12.59 11.73 -2.04
N TRP A 95 -11.45 11.84 -1.36
CA TRP A 95 -10.12 11.92 -2.00
C TRP A 95 -9.64 10.60 -2.59
N ALA A 96 -10.16 9.47 -2.12
CA ALA A 96 -9.75 8.14 -2.58
C ALA A 96 -10.53 7.69 -3.83
N LYS A 97 -11.69 8.30 -4.09
CA LYS A 97 -12.55 8.01 -5.23
C LYS A 97 -12.02 8.69 -6.50
N PRO A 98 -12.06 8.02 -7.66
CA PRO A 98 -11.78 8.67 -8.93
C PRO A 98 -12.82 9.78 -9.18
N ARG A 99 -12.34 10.95 -9.63
CA ARG A 99 -13.19 12.06 -10.08
C ARG A 99 -13.68 11.82 -11.50
#